data_AF-A0A2V5L540-F1
#
_entry.id   AF-A0A2V5L540-F1
#
_cell.length_a   1.000
_cell.length_b   1.000
_cell.length_c   1.000
_cell.angle_alpha   90.00
_cell.angle_beta   90.00
_cell.angle_gamma   90.00
#
_symmetry.space_group_name_H-M   'P 1'
#
loop_
_entity.id
_entity.type
_entity.pdbx_description
1 polymer ?
#
loop_
_entity_poly.entity_id
_entity_poly.type
_entity_poly.pdbx_seq_one_letter_code
_entity_poly.pdbx_strand_id
1 'polypeptide(L)'
;MRIILMHNPEAGRGQHKKKELMRALAEAGHEVIYQSTKESDWKKSLTKPADLVLVAGGDGTVGKVARQLIASSIPLSVLPLGTANNLARSLGFILSPEEIIARLEGGRKHAFDVGLAPGPWGKRYFFEGAGAGLLADYVQASKKEKKQGRTKKISKEQEMTQHVSLLRRMLHNHPARKWKIDIDGEDVSDDYILWEAMNIRSVGPALYLAPRAATKDGRFDFVSVRAEDRSLLVKHLDARLARKKSKYPLPIRRFRKLKIVWQGSTIHFDDEIWPGKNEK
;
A
#
# COMPACT_ATOMS: atom_id res chain seq x y z
N MET A 1 -23.99 -12.22 -9.28
CA MET A 1 -23.57 -10.82 -9.54
C MET A 1 -22.80 -10.73 -10.85
N ARG A 2 -22.81 -9.56 -11.50
CA ARG A 2 -21.91 -9.21 -12.61
C ARG A 2 -20.62 -8.62 -12.07
N ILE A 3 -19.49 -9.28 -12.33
CA ILE A 3 -18.18 -8.93 -11.79
C ILE A 3 -17.22 -8.59 -12.92
N ILE A 4 -16.53 -7.45 -12.80
CA ILE A 4 -15.33 -7.20 -13.59
C ILE A 4 -14.13 -7.71 -12.79
N LEU A 5 -13.53 -8.81 -13.24
CA LEU A 5 -12.31 -9.36 -12.65
C LEU A 5 -11.10 -8.66 -13.27
N MET A 6 -10.45 -7.80 -12.49
CA MET A 6 -9.19 -7.14 -12.82
C MET A 6 -8.02 -7.98 -12.32
N HIS A 7 -7.37 -8.72 -13.21
CA HIS A 7 -6.32 -9.67 -12.84
C HIS A 7 -4.93 -9.19 -13.25
N ASN A 8 -3.97 -9.27 -12.33
CA ASN A 8 -2.54 -9.21 -12.67
C ASN A 8 -1.96 -10.63 -12.73
N PRO A 9 -1.75 -11.21 -13.94
CA PRO A 9 -1.28 -12.59 -14.08
C PRO A 9 0.13 -12.85 -13.55
N GLU A 10 0.92 -11.79 -13.32
CA GLU A 10 2.25 -11.89 -12.73
C GLU A 10 2.23 -11.82 -11.20
N ALA A 11 1.10 -11.44 -10.59
CA ALA A 11 0.97 -11.36 -9.15
C ALA A 11 1.06 -12.77 -8.52
N GLY A 12 1.58 -12.83 -7.30
CA GLY A 12 1.70 -14.10 -6.57
C GLY A 12 2.54 -15.15 -7.29
N ARG A 13 3.42 -14.72 -8.20
CA ARG A 13 4.29 -15.60 -9.02
C ARG A 13 3.50 -16.49 -9.97
N GLY A 14 2.32 -16.04 -10.40
CA GLY A 14 1.46 -16.76 -11.33
C GLY A 14 0.81 -18.01 -10.73
N GLN A 15 0.72 -18.10 -9.39
CA GLN A 15 0.09 -19.23 -8.69
C GLN A 15 -1.42 -19.30 -8.93
N HIS A 16 -2.09 -18.17 -9.16
CA HIS A 16 -3.52 -18.12 -9.43
C HIS A 16 -3.73 -17.79 -10.90
N LYS A 17 -4.03 -18.81 -11.70
CA LYS A 17 -4.22 -18.64 -13.14
C LYS A 17 -5.61 -18.10 -13.42
N LYS A 18 -5.74 -17.40 -14.55
CA LYS A 18 -7.04 -16.94 -15.09
C LYS A 18 -8.09 -18.06 -15.04
N LYS A 19 -7.74 -19.27 -15.48
CA LYS A 19 -8.67 -20.41 -15.54
C LYS A 19 -9.22 -20.79 -14.17
N GLU A 20 -8.40 -20.78 -13.13
CA GLU A 20 -8.79 -21.14 -11.76
C GLU A 20 -9.72 -20.08 -11.16
N LEU A 21 -9.35 -18.80 -11.29
CA LEU A 21 -10.17 -17.69 -10.78
C LEU A 21 -11.53 -17.62 -11.49
N MET A 22 -11.55 -17.77 -12.82
CA MET A 22 -12.80 -17.78 -13.60
C MET A 22 -13.68 -18.97 -13.24
N ARG A 23 -13.08 -20.16 -13.03
CA ARG A 23 -13.81 -21.36 -12.60
C ARG A 23 -14.44 -21.15 -11.22
N ALA A 24 -13.68 -20.68 -10.24
CA ALA A 24 -14.18 -20.45 -8.89
C ALA A 24 -15.32 -19.41 -8.86
N LEU A 25 -15.21 -18.33 -9.64
CA LEU A 25 -16.27 -17.33 -9.76
C LEU A 25 -17.53 -17.89 -10.44
N ALA A 26 -17.36 -18.72 -11.48
CA ALA A 26 -18.48 -19.37 -12.16
C ALA A 26 -19.19 -20.38 -11.25
N GLU A 27 -18.43 -21.18 -10.50
CA GLU A 27 -18.96 -22.13 -9.49
C GLU A 27 -19.70 -21.39 -8.36
N ALA A 28 -19.31 -20.15 -8.06
CA ALA A 28 -20.01 -19.26 -7.14
C ALA A 28 -21.21 -18.52 -7.76
N GLY A 29 -21.60 -18.83 -9.01
CA GLY A 29 -22.79 -18.26 -9.66
C GLY A 29 -22.62 -16.80 -10.11
N HIS A 30 -21.40 -16.37 -10.41
CA HIS A 30 -21.13 -15.01 -10.87
C HIS A 30 -20.92 -14.95 -12.39
N GLU A 31 -21.46 -13.90 -13.01
CA GLU A 31 -21.17 -13.55 -14.40
C GLU A 31 -19.90 -12.67 -14.42
N VAL A 32 -18.87 -13.10 -15.16
CA VAL A 32 -17.55 -12.47 -15.05
C VAL A 32 -17.06 -11.92 -16.37
N ILE A 33 -16.73 -10.62 -16.36
CA ILE A 33 -15.94 -9.97 -17.39
C ILE A 33 -14.48 -10.00 -16.93
N TYR A 34 -13.69 -10.87 -17.56
CA TYR A 34 -12.26 -10.92 -17.30
C TYR A 34 -11.53 -9.76 -17.98
N GLN A 35 -10.62 -9.11 -17.25
CA GLN A 35 -9.68 -8.15 -17.80
C GLN A 35 -8.28 -8.33 -17.20
N SER A 36 -7.27 -8.46 -18.05
CA SER A 36 -5.87 -8.39 -17.58
C SER A 36 -5.46 -6.94 -17.37
N THR A 37 -4.81 -6.65 -16.24
CA THR A 37 -4.26 -5.31 -15.95
C THR A 37 -2.95 -5.00 -16.70
N LYS A 38 -2.46 -5.97 -17.49
CA LYS A 38 -1.30 -5.86 -18.38
C LYS A 38 -1.66 -5.46 -19.81
N GLU A 39 -2.92 -5.60 -20.19
CA GLU A 39 -3.42 -5.15 -21.48
C GLU A 39 -3.56 -3.62 -21.47
N SER A 40 -3.32 -2.96 -22.60
CA SER A 40 -3.26 -1.49 -22.68
C SER A 40 -4.60 -0.81 -22.46
N ASP A 41 -5.69 -1.49 -22.82
CA ASP A 41 -7.06 -0.99 -22.81
C ASP A 41 -7.86 -1.41 -21.57
N TRP A 42 -7.20 -1.98 -20.55
CA TRP A 42 -7.85 -2.50 -19.34
C TRP A 42 -8.80 -1.49 -18.66
N LYS A 43 -8.51 -0.18 -18.76
CA LYS A 43 -9.37 0.88 -18.20
C LYS A 43 -10.76 0.91 -18.84
N LYS A 44 -10.87 0.57 -20.13
CA LYS A 44 -12.15 0.57 -20.85
C LYS A 44 -13.11 -0.47 -20.29
N SER A 45 -12.61 -1.55 -19.67
CA SER A 45 -13.52 -2.53 -19.08
C SER A 45 -14.24 -2.00 -17.84
N LEU A 46 -13.69 -0.99 -17.15
CA LEU A 46 -14.34 -0.32 -16.00
C LEU A 46 -15.57 0.50 -16.38
N THR A 47 -15.78 0.82 -17.66
CA THR A 47 -16.98 1.53 -18.12
C THR A 47 -18.14 0.57 -18.38
N LYS A 48 -17.92 -0.75 -18.30
CA LYS A 48 -18.97 -1.74 -18.50
C LYS A 48 -19.87 -1.82 -17.26
N PRO A 49 -21.18 -2.09 -17.42
CA PRO A 49 -22.07 -2.32 -16.28
C PRO A 49 -21.58 -3.49 -15.43
N ALA A 50 -21.40 -3.25 -14.13
CA ALA A 50 -20.99 -4.28 -13.18
C ALA A 50 -21.49 -3.94 -11.77
N ASP A 51 -21.72 -4.98 -10.98
CA ASP A 51 -22.14 -4.84 -9.58
C ASP A 51 -20.93 -4.78 -8.63
N LEU A 52 -19.76 -5.23 -9.12
CA LEU A 52 -18.49 -5.27 -8.38
C LEU A 52 -17.28 -5.27 -9.34
N VAL A 53 -16.24 -4.53 -8.96
CA VAL A 53 -14.88 -4.73 -9.49
C VAL A 53 -14.09 -5.57 -8.51
N LEU A 54 -13.66 -6.76 -8.94
CA LEU A 54 -12.82 -7.65 -8.14
C LEU A 54 -11.38 -7.58 -8.63
N VAL A 55 -10.45 -7.15 -7.78
CA VAL A 55 -9.04 -7.01 -8.15
C VAL A 55 -8.23 -8.19 -7.62
N ALA A 56 -7.69 -9.00 -8.53
CA ALA A 56 -6.79 -10.09 -8.22
C ALA A 56 -5.33 -9.67 -8.47
N GLY A 57 -4.63 -9.29 -7.41
CA GLY A 57 -3.28 -8.75 -7.51
C GLY A 57 -2.63 -8.41 -6.17
N GLY A 58 -1.48 -7.74 -6.23
CA GLY A 58 -0.87 -7.11 -5.05
C GLY A 58 -1.26 -5.63 -4.95
N ASP A 59 -0.73 -4.95 -3.93
CA ASP A 59 -1.09 -3.56 -3.60
C ASP A 59 -1.01 -2.59 -4.79
N GLY A 60 0.07 -2.65 -5.59
CA GLY A 60 0.19 -1.83 -6.79
C GLY A 60 -0.90 -2.05 -7.84
N THR A 61 -1.40 -3.29 -7.98
CA THR A 61 -2.53 -3.59 -8.88
C THR A 61 -3.83 -3.05 -8.28
N VAL A 62 -4.05 -3.23 -6.98
CA VAL A 62 -5.23 -2.73 -6.28
C VAL A 62 -5.29 -1.21 -6.34
N GLY A 63 -4.21 -0.51 -6.00
CA GLY A 63 -4.11 0.94 -6.09
C GLY A 63 -4.35 1.46 -7.52
N LYS A 64 -3.76 0.82 -8.54
CA LYS A 64 -3.97 1.19 -9.96
C LYS A 64 -5.45 1.17 -10.35
N VAL A 65 -6.17 0.11 -9.97
CA VAL A 65 -7.61 -0.02 -10.29
C VAL A 65 -8.44 0.92 -9.41
N ALA A 66 -8.16 0.97 -8.11
CA ALA A 66 -8.88 1.80 -7.15
C ALA A 66 -8.86 3.29 -7.54
N ARG A 67 -7.74 3.81 -8.07
CA ARG A 67 -7.67 5.21 -8.55
C ARG A 67 -8.68 5.52 -9.67
N GLN A 68 -9.04 4.53 -10.49
CA GLN A 68 -10.04 4.72 -11.55
C GLN A 68 -11.47 4.64 -11.02
N LEU A 69 -11.65 4.13 -9.80
CA LEU A 69 -12.95 4.02 -9.13
C LEU A 69 -13.18 5.10 -8.08
N ILE A 70 -12.26 6.05 -7.93
CA ILE A 70 -12.50 7.25 -7.12
C ILE A 70 -13.73 7.95 -7.68
N ALA A 71 -14.70 8.24 -6.81
CA ALA A 71 -16.03 8.77 -7.16
C ALA A 71 -16.93 7.85 -8.01
N SER A 72 -16.55 6.59 -8.23
CA SER A 72 -17.45 5.57 -8.80
C SER A 72 -18.38 5.02 -7.72
N SER A 73 -19.60 4.66 -8.11
CA SER A 73 -20.55 3.93 -7.24
C SER A 73 -20.32 2.42 -7.25
N ILE A 74 -19.46 1.91 -8.15
CA ILE A 74 -19.16 0.48 -8.24
C ILE A 74 -18.20 0.10 -7.12
N PRO A 75 -18.56 -0.82 -6.20
CA PRO A 75 -17.68 -1.24 -5.13
C PRO A 75 -16.46 -1.99 -5.69
N LEU A 76 -15.36 -1.95 -4.92
CA LEU A 76 -14.14 -2.71 -5.18
C LEU A 76 -13.94 -3.76 -4.08
N SER A 77 -13.59 -4.98 -4.47
CA SER A 77 -13.10 -6.04 -3.57
C SER A 77 -11.76 -6.57 -4.07
N VAL A 78 -11.04 -7.31 -3.23
CA VAL A 78 -9.64 -7.69 -3.47
C VAL A 78 -9.42 -9.19 -3.25
N LEU A 79 -8.75 -9.84 -4.19
CA LEU A 79 -8.08 -11.14 -3.98
C LEU A 79 -6.58 -10.86 -3.73
N PRO A 80 -6.07 -11.11 -2.50
CA PRO A 80 -4.72 -10.69 -2.08
C PRO A 80 -3.64 -11.62 -2.66
N LEU A 81 -3.25 -11.39 -3.91
CA LEU A 81 -2.29 -12.24 -4.62
C LEU A 81 -0.83 -11.79 -4.44
N GLY A 82 -0.58 -10.57 -3.96
CA GLY A 82 0.76 -10.01 -3.77
C GLY A 82 1.56 -10.59 -2.59
N THR A 83 2.71 -9.97 -2.32
CA THR A 83 3.63 -10.32 -1.23
C THR A 83 3.23 -9.64 0.09
N ALA A 84 2.94 -8.33 0.07
CA ALA A 84 2.58 -7.55 1.26
C ALA A 84 1.08 -7.55 1.51
N ASN A 85 0.29 -7.14 0.50
CA ASN A 85 -1.16 -7.03 0.52
C ASN A 85 -1.65 -6.12 1.66
N ASN A 86 -0.97 -4.99 1.88
CA ASN A 86 -1.24 -4.03 2.95
C ASN A 86 -2.70 -3.57 2.94
N LEU A 87 -3.20 -3.20 1.75
CA LEU A 87 -4.57 -2.70 1.61
C LEU A 87 -5.59 -3.81 1.90
N ALA A 88 -5.39 -4.99 1.31
CA ALA A 88 -6.27 -6.14 1.52
C ALA A 88 -6.32 -6.56 3.00
N ARG A 89 -5.16 -6.65 3.66
CA ARG A 89 -5.06 -7.03 5.08
C ARG A 89 -5.66 -5.98 6.00
N SER A 90 -5.49 -4.70 5.69
CA SER A 90 -6.08 -3.61 6.46
C SER A 90 -7.61 -3.60 6.37
N LEU A 91 -8.15 -4.07 5.25
CA LEU A 91 -9.60 -4.25 5.03
C LEU A 91 -10.14 -5.59 5.56
N GLY A 92 -9.28 -6.46 6.10
CA GLY A 92 -9.69 -7.75 6.66
C GLY A 92 -9.73 -8.91 5.65
N PHE A 93 -9.25 -8.73 4.42
CA PHE A 93 -9.11 -9.81 3.44
C PHE A 93 -7.87 -10.66 3.75
N ILE A 94 -8.04 -11.60 4.69
CA ILE A 94 -6.97 -12.51 5.16
C ILE A 94 -7.18 -13.97 4.75
N LEU A 95 -8.29 -14.26 4.06
CA LEU A 95 -8.70 -15.60 3.63
C LEU A 95 -8.10 -15.96 2.27
N SER A 96 -8.24 -17.22 1.84
CA SER A 96 -7.82 -17.61 0.49
C SER A 96 -8.67 -16.89 -0.59
N PRO A 97 -8.16 -16.74 -1.82
CA PRO A 97 -8.96 -16.19 -2.92
C PRO A 97 -10.29 -16.90 -3.13
N GLU A 98 -10.32 -18.23 -3.01
CA GLU A 98 -11.52 -19.07 -3.17
C GLU A 98 -12.53 -18.79 -2.04
N GLU A 99 -12.04 -18.69 -0.80
CA GLU A 99 -12.86 -18.32 0.35
C GLU A 99 -13.43 -16.91 0.28
N ILE A 100 -12.70 -15.96 -0.33
CA ILE A 100 -13.19 -14.61 -0.58
C ILE A 100 -14.26 -14.65 -1.66
N ILE A 101 -14.03 -15.37 -2.76
CA ILE A 101 -14.98 -15.54 -3.86
C ILE A 101 -16.32 -16.09 -3.34
N ALA A 102 -16.28 -17.13 -2.51
CA ALA A 102 -17.48 -17.74 -1.92
C ALA A 102 -18.28 -16.80 -1.00
N ARG A 103 -17.70 -15.66 -0.58
CA ARG A 103 -18.30 -14.69 0.36
C ARG A 103 -18.55 -13.31 -0.28
N LEU A 104 -18.41 -13.18 -1.60
CA LEU A 104 -18.62 -11.90 -2.28
C LEU A 104 -20.08 -11.45 -2.21
N GLU A 105 -21.01 -12.39 -2.37
CA GLU A 105 -22.43 -12.12 -2.27
C GLU A 105 -22.84 -11.85 -0.81
N GLY A 106 -23.63 -10.78 -0.60
CA GLY A 106 -24.01 -10.34 0.75
C GLY A 106 -22.88 -9.65 1.54
N GLY A 107 -21.70 -9.44 0.94
CA GLY A 107 -20.60 -8.71 1.56
C GLY A 107 -20.99 -7.28 1.97
N ARG A 108 -20.51 -6.85 3.14
CA ARG A 108 -20.76 -5.47 3.63
C ARG A 108 -19.94 -4.47 2.83
N LYS A 109 -20.60 -3.42 2.34
CA LYS A 109 -19.97 -2.30 1.64
C LYS A 109 -19.72 -1.17 2.65
N HIS A 110 -18.53 -0.58 2.60
CA HIS A 110 -18.18 0.58 3.40
C HIS A 110 -17.44 1.59 2.54
N ALA A 111 -17.59 2.88 2.86
CA ALA A 111 -16.75 3.91 2.27
C ALA A 111 -15.28 3.67 2.66
N PHE A 112 -14.38 4.10 1.78
CA PHE A 112 -12.94 4.09 1.98
C PHE A 112 -12.41 5.50 1.78
N ASP A 113 -11.82 6.06 2.82
CA ASP A 113 -11.16 7.37 2.76
C ASP A 113 -9.88 7.26 1.93
N VAL A 114 -9.69 8.20 1.00
CA VAL A 114 -8.53 8.22 0.10
C VAL A 114 -7.68 9.45 0.38
N GLY A 115 -6.38 9.25 0.49
CA GLY A 115 -5.39 10.31 0.59
C GLY A 115 -5.30 11.13 -0.67
N LEU A 116 -5.33 12.46 -0.55
CA LEU A 116 -5.09 13.40 -1.65
C LEU A 116 -3.93 14.33 -1.29
N ALA A 117 -2.87 14.27 -2.07
CA ALA A 117 -1.68 15.10 -1.94
C ALA A 117 -1.52 16.00 -3.19
N PRO A 118 -1.99 17.25 -3.15
CA PRO A 118 -1.62 18.25 -4.15
C PRO A 118 -0.20 18.80 -3.88
N GLY A 119 0.57 19.04 -4.93
CA GLY A 119 1.91 19.62 -4.82
C GLY A 119 2.57 19.82 -6.20
N PRO A 120 3.89 20.02 -6.26
CA PRO A 120 4.63 20.16 -7.53
C PRO A 120 4.50 18.93 -8.45
N TRP A 121 4.16 17.77 -7.89
CA TRP A 121 3.81 16.53 -8.60
C TRP A 121 2.38 16.49 -9.18
N GLY A 122 1.64 17.61 -9.14
CA GLY A 122 0.22 17.68 -9.46
C GLY A 122 -0.64 17.15 -8.31
N LYS A 123 -1.73 16.44 -8.65
CA LYS A 123 -2.60 15.77 -7.66
C LYS A 123 -2.28 14.28 -7.61
N ARG A 124 -1.87 13.77 -6.44
CA ARG A 124 -1.62 12.34 -6.21
C ARG A 124 -2.62 11.77 -5.22
N TYR A 125 -3.18 10.62 -5.56
CA TYR A 125 -4.02 9.83 -4.67
C TYR A 125 -3.22 8.66 -4.09
N PHE A 126 -3.32 8.46 -2.78
CA PHE A 126 -2.70 7.35 -2.07
C PHE A 126 -3.73 6.62 -1.21
N PHE A 127 -3.53 5.32 -1.04
CA PHE A 127 -4.43 4.43 -0.29
C PHE A 127 -3.79 3.91 0.98
N GLU A 128 -2.48 3.69 0.97
CA GLU A 128 -1.73 3.17 2.12
C GLU A 128 -1.23 4.31 3.00
N GLY A 129 -0.43 5.19 2.40
CA GLY A 129 0.20 6.31 3.08
C GLY A 129 1.09 7.12 2.16
N ALA A 130 1.53 8.27 2.66
CA ALA A 130 2.48 9.14 1.99
C ALA A 130 3.52 9.64 2.99
N GLY A 131 4.77 9.69 2.60
CA GLY A 131 5.84 9.95 3.56
C GLY A 131 7.16 10.27 2.91
N ALA A 132 8.16 10.50 3.75
CA ALA A 132 9.51 10.82 3.30
C ALA A 132 10.58 10.28 4.26
N GLY A 133 11.84 10.38 3.83
CA GLY A 133 12.98 9.86 4.57
C GLY A 133 13.19 8.37 4.32
N LEU A 134 13.44 7.60 5.38
CA LEU A 134 13.86 6.20 5.27
C LEU A 134 12.97 5.35 4.36
N LEU A 135 11.65 5.50 4.44
CA LEU A 135 10.74 4.67 3.65
C LEU A 135 10.75 5.05 2.17
N ALA A 136 10.77 6.34 1.84
CA ALA A 136 10.93 6.82 0.46
C ALA A 136 12.24 6.31 -0.17
N ASP A 137 13.33 6.40 0.58
CA ASP A 137 14.66 5.94 0.14
C ASP A 137 14.69 4.41 0.00
N TYR A 138 14.00 3.67 0.88
CA TYR A 138 13.78 2.22 0.76
C TYR A 138 12.99 1.84 -0.50
N VAL A 139 11.89 2.55 -0.81
CA VAL A 139 11.10 2.28 -2.03
C VAL A 139 11.97 2.48 -3.27
N GLN A 140 12.84 3.50 -3.26
CA GLN A 140 13.79 3.70 -4.35
C GLN A 140 14.83 2.57 -4.44
N ALA A 141 15.42 2.16 -3.31
CA ALA A 141 16.42 1.10 -3.25
C ALA A 141 15.87 -0.27 -3.68
N SER A 142 14.70 -0.65 -3.16
CA SER A 142 14.05 -1.93 -3.48
C SER A 142 13.69 -2.05 -4.97
N LYS A 143 13.30 -0.97 -5.63
CA LYS A 143 13.08 -0.93 -7.08
C LYS A 143 14.38 -1.12 -7.88
N LYS A 144 15.51 -0.61 -7.39
CA LYS A 144 16.83 -0.81 -8.01
C LYS A 144 17.27 -2.28 -7.89
N GLU A 145 17.16 -2.88 -6.71
CA GLU A 145 17.50 -4.30 -6.49
C GLU A 145 16.66 -5.23 -7.39
N LYS A 146 15.34 -4.98 -7.51
CA LYS A 146 14.47 -5.76 -8.41
C LYS A 146 14.88 -5.69 -9.88
N LYS A 147 15.49 -4.58 -10.33
CA LYS A 147 15.99 -4.43 -11.71
C LYS A 147 17.34 -5.11 -11.95
N GLN A 148 18.16 -5.26 -10.91
CA GLN A 148 19.53 -5.77 -11.00
C GLN A 148 19.66 -7.27 -10.70
N GLY A 149 18.67 -7.88 -10.04
CA GLY A 149 18.73 -9.29 -9.61
C GLY A 149 18.17 -10.30 -10.62
N ARG A 150 18.78 -11.49 -10.67
CA ARG A 150 18.14 -12.73 -11.14
C ARG A 150 17.10 -13.16 -10.09
N THR A 151 15.84 -13.36 -10.50
CA THR A 151 14.74 -13.78 -9.63
C THR A 151 14.96 -15.22 -9.14
N LYS A 152 15.68 -15.40 -8.03
CA LYS A 152 15.62 -16.67 -7.29
C LYS A 152 14.17 -16.88 -6.85
N LYS A 153 13.59 -18.06 -7.12
CA LYS A 153 12.27 -18.47 -6.60
C LYS A 153 12.37 -18.68 -5.08
N ILE A 154 12.38 -17.59 -4.32
CA ILE A 154 12.23 -17.58 -2.86
C ILE A 154 10.74 -17.61 -2.49
N SER A 155 10.31 -17.92 -1.26
CA SER A 155 8.90 -17.84 -0.78
C SER A 155 8.42 -16.39 -0.56
N LYS A 156 7.11 -16.12 -0.42
CA LYS A 156 6.60 -14.75 -0.17
C LYS A 156 7.12 -14.23 1.17
N GLU A 157 7.24 -15.12 2.14
CA GLU A 157 7.78 -14.86 3.47
C GLU A 157 9.27 -14.50 3.40
N GLN A 158 10.06 -15.23 2.58
CA GLN A 158 11.48 -14.92 2.39
C GLN A 158 11.68 -13.56 1.72
N GLU A 159 10.86 -13.23 0.72
CA GLU A 159 10.86 -11.92 0.06
C GLU A 159 10.51 -10.81 1.05
N MET A 160 9.51 -11.02 1.89
CA MET A 160 9.15 -10.10 2.98
C MET A 160 10.31 -9.91 3.96
N THR A 161 10.95 -10.99 4.41
CA THR A 161 12.13 -10.92 5.30
C THR A 161 13.27 -10.12 4.65
N GLN A 162 13.57 -10.35 3.37
CA GLN A 162 14.61 -9.58 2.66
C GLN A 162 14.30 -8.08 2.64
N HIS A 163 13.05 -7.71 2.38
CA HIS A 163 12.63 -6.31 2.37
C HIS A 163 12.70 -5.65 3.75
N VAL A 164 12.27 -6.35 4.81
CA VAL A 164 12.38 -5.83 6.19
C VAL A 164 13.86 -5.73 6.61
N SER A 165 14.69 -6.70 6.24
CA SER A 165 16.14 -6.66 6.50
C SER A 165 16.84 -5.51 5.77
N LEU A 166 16.46 -5.22 4.52
CA LEU A 166 16.95 -4.06 3.78
C LEU A 166 16.61 -2.77 4.52
N LEU A 167 15.34 -2.59 4.90
CA LEU A 167 14.89 -1.41 5.64
C LEU A 167 15.64 -1.27 6.97
N ARG A 168 15.81 -2.37 7.70
CA ARG A 168 16.54 -2.41 8.99
C ARG A 168 18.03 -2.08 8.85
N ARG A 169 18.67 -2.51 7.75
CA ARG A 169 20.05 -2.15 7.41
C ARG A 169 20.17 -0.66 7.07
N MET A 170 19.25 -0.14 6.24
CA MET A 170 19.23 1.27 5.88
C MET A 170 19.04 2.17 7.10
N LEU A 171 18.14 1.78 8.02
CA LEU A 171 17.88 2.50 9.27
C LEU A 171 19.14 2.70 10.13
N HIS A 172 20.14 1.81 10.08
CA HIS A 172 21.30 1.91 10.95
C HIS A 172 22.02 3.27 10.81
N ASN A 173 22.24 3.71 9.57
CA ASN A 173 22.98 4.93 9.26
C ASN A 173 22.12 6.01 8.59
N HIS A 174 20.80 5.83 8.51
CA HIS A 174 19.94 6.80 7.85
C HIS A 174 19.92 8.14 8.63
N PRO A 175 20.29 9.27 8.02
CA PRO A 175 20.29 10.55 8.71
C PRO A 175 18.85 11.02 9.00
N ALA A 176 18.68 11.78 10.07
CA ALA A 176 17.50 12.63 10.21
C ALA A 176 17.67 13.84 9.28
N ARG A 177 16.58 14.30 8.66
CA ARG A 177 16.58 15.47 7.77
C ARG A 177 15.57 16.47 8.27
N LYS A 178 15.88 17.75 8.12
CA LYS A 178 14.99 18.84 8.51
C LYS A 178 13.76 18.87 7.61
N TRP A 179 12.58 18.95 8.25
CA TRP A 179 11.31 19.15 7.57
C TRP A 179 10.57 20.32 8.20
N LYS A 180 9.94 21.13 7.35
CA LYS A 180 8.92 22.07 7.82
C LYS A 180 7.55 21.45 7.62
N ILE A 181 6.86 21.14 8.71
CA ILE A 181 5.58 20.42 8.70
C ILE A 181 4.58 21.15 9.58
N ASP A 182 3.39 21.39 9.03
CA ASP A 182 2.22 21.90 9.74
C ASP A 182 1.14 20.82 9.74
N ILE A 183 0.66 20.44 10.93
CA ILE A 183 -0.42 19.46 11.11
C ILE A 183 -1.61 20.14 11.76
N ASP A 184 -2.70 20.29 11.00
CA ASP A 184 -3.93 20.94 11.45
C ASP A 184 -3.70 22.34 12.08
N GLY A 185 -2.70 23.08 11.59
CA GLY A 185 -2.35 24.42 12.07
C GLY A 185 -1.28 24.47 13.17
N GLU A 186 -0.74 23.33 13.59
CA GLU A 186 0.36 23.24 14.55
C GLU A 186 1.68 22.95 13.86
N ASP A 187 2.69 23.78 14.13
CA ASP A 187 4.05 23.57 13.65
C ASP A 187 4.69 22.38 14.38
N VAL A 188 4.98 21.34 13.62
CA VAL A 188 5.71 20.14 14.07
C VAL A 188 7.02 19.99 13.28
N SER A 189 7.59 21.10 12.82
CA SER A 189 8.87 21.11 12.10
C SER A 189 9.99 20.52 12.96
N ASP A 190 10.74 19.58 12.41
CA ASP A 190 11.81 18.88 13.12
C ASP A 190 12.74 18.13 12.16
N ASP A 191 13.78 17.51 12.72
CA ASP A 191 14.65 16.57 12.04
C ASP A 191 14.10 15.14 12.16
N TYR A 192 13.64 14.58 11.03
CA TYR A 192 13.05 13.25 10.97
C TYR A 192 13.90 12.26 10.16
N ILE A 193 14.11 11.07 10.69
CA ILE A 193 14.58 9.90 9.93
C ILE A 193 13.51 9.47 8.93
N LEU A 194 12.25 9.46 9.37
CA LEU A 194 11.08 9.30 8.52
C LEU A 194 9.87 10.00 9.14
N TRP A 195 8.95 10.40 8.28
CA TRP A 195 7.59 10.77 8.66
C TRP A 195 6.60 10.19 7.65
N GLU A 196 5.42 9.80 8.12
CA GLU A 196 4.38 9.14 7.34
C GLU A 196 3.00 9.70 7.71
N ALA A 197 2.23 10.04 6.68
CA ALA A 197 0.78 10.21 6.71
C ALA A 197 0.12 8.88 6.37
N MET A 198 -0.26 8.11 7.39
CA MET A 198 -0.82 6.76 7.22
C MET A 198 -2.34 6.81 7.06
N ASN A 199 -2.86 6.18 6.01
CA ASN A 199 -4.31 5.97 5.80
C ASN A 199 -4.75 4.56 6.22
N ILE A 200 -3.85 3.59 6.15
CA ILE A 200 -4.07 2.22 6.64
C ILE A 200 -3.01 1.84 7.67
N ARG A 201 -3.13 0.61 8.20
CA ARG A 201 -2.33 0.16 9.33
C ARG A 201 -0.86 -0.11 8.99
N SER A 202 -0.56 -0.35 7.73
CA SER A 202 0.77 -0.73 7.26
C SER A 202 1.10 -0.18 5.88
N VAL A 203 2.39 0.02 5.59
CA VAL A 203 2.88 0.55 4.32
C VAL A 203 4.10 -0.23 3.82
N GLY A 204 4.36 -0.20 2.51
CA GLY A 204 5.57 -0.75 1.90
C GLY A 204 5.67 -2.26 2.15
N PRO A 205 6.77 -2.78 2.73
CA PRO A 205 6.90 -4.21 2.96
C PRO A 205 6.11 -4.60 4.21
N ALA A 206 4.79 -4.39 4.26
CA ALA A 206 3.90 -4.66 5.40
C ALA A 206 4.37 -4.11 6.76
N LEU A 207 4.96 -2.92 6.74
CA LEU A 207 5.44 -2.25 7.95
C LEU A 207 4.26 -1.65 8.72
N TYR A 208 3.94 -2.22 9.88
CA TYR A 208 2.82 -1.79 10.72
C TYR A 208 3.19 -0.52 11.51
N LEU A 209 2.87 0.64 10.95
CA LEU A 209 3.16 1.95 11.56
C LEU A 209 1.93 2.59 12.24
N ALA A 210 0.72 2.26 11.83
CA ALA A 210 -0.48 2.88 12.39
C ALA A 210 -1.46 1.80 12.87
N PRO A 211 -1.21 1.10 13.99
CA PRO A 211 -2.00 -0.04 14.43
C PRO A 211 -3.49 0.25 14.61
N ARG A 212 -3.87 1.52 14.79
CA ARG A 212 -5.24 2.01 14.99
C ARG A 212 -5.82 2.78 13.79
N ALA A 213 -5.11 2.84 12.66
CA ALA A 213 -5.61 3.52 11.48
C ALA A 213 -6.96 2.94 11.04
N ALA A 214 -7.89 3.83 10.70
CA ALA A 214 -9.23 3.53 10.25
C ALA A 214 -9.46 4.20 8.90
N THR A 215 -10.08 3.49 7.96
CA THR A 215 -10.21 3.94 6.57
C THR A 215 -11.56 4.61 6.30
N LYS A 216 -12.23 5.10 7.34
CA LYS A 216 -13.59 5.68 7.25
C LYS A 216 -13.88 6.70 8.35
N ASP A 217 -12.84 7.28 8.96
CA ASP A 217 -12.95 8.26 10.05
C ASP A 217 -12.59 9.69 9.62
N GLY A 218 -12.26 9.88 8.34
CA GLY A 218 -11.85 11.14 7.73
C GLY A 218 -10.53 11.67 8.28
N ARG A 219 -9.64 10.81 8.79
CA ARG A 219 -8.35 11.19 9.38
C ARG A 219 -7.22 10.29 8.88
N PHE A 220 -6.01 10.83 8.94
CA PHE A 220 -4.77 10.08 8.81
C PHE A 220 -4.11 9.93 10.18
N ASP A 221 -3.20 8.98 10.29
CA ASP A 221 -2.29 8.83 11.43
C ASP A 221 -0.90 9.32 11.03
N PHE A 222 -0.42 10.38 11.66
CA PHE A 222 0.95 10.87 11.52
C PHE A 222 1.87 10.04 12.39
N VAL A 223 2.87 9.44 11.77
CA VAL A 223 3.93 8.66 12.42
C VAL A 223 5.26 9.30 12.05
N SER A 224 6.12 9.53 13.04
CA SER A 224 7.45 10.07 12.81
C SER A 224 8.50 9.33 13.63
N VAL A 225 9.74 9.37 13.16
CA VAL A 225 10.90 8.85 13.87
C VAL A 225 11.98 9.91 13.85
N ARG A 226 12.32 10.45 15.02
CA ARG A 226 13.47 11.35 15.19
C ARG A 226 14.74 10.55 15.47
N ALA A 227 15.87 11.25 15.63
CA ALA A 227 17.14 10.60 15.93
C ALA A 227 17.07 9.77 17.23
N GLU A 228 16.43 10.29 18.27
CA GLU A 228 16.23 9.64 19.57
C GLU A 228 15.31 8.40 19.48
N ASP A 229 14.36 8.38 18.55
CA ASP A 229 13.41 7.29 18.35
C ASP A 229 14.00 6.11 17.57
N ARG A 230 15.22 6.25 17.02
CA ARG A 230 15.85 5.22 16.16
C ARG A 230 15.84 3.85 16.81
N SER A 231 16.15 3.78 18.10
CA SER A 231 16.19 2.53 18.86
C SER A 231 14.81 1.86 18.95
N LEU A 232 13.73 2.64 18.98
CA LEU A 232 12.36 2.13 19.00
C LEU A 232 11.98 1.50 17.66
N LEU A 233 12.31 2.16 16.54
CA LEU A 233 12.07 1.60 15.22
C LEU A 233 12.95 0.37 14.96
N VAL A 234 14.21 0.38 15.42
CA VAL A 234 15.09 -0.80 15.38
C VAL A 234 14.44 -1.99 16.10
N LYS A 235 13.99 -1.81 17.34
CA LYS A 235 13.30 -2.86 18.10
C LYS A 235 12.03 -3.35 17.40
N HIS A 236 11.27 -2.44 16.78
CA HIS A 236 10.07 -2.79 16.04
C HIS A 236 10.38 -3.68 14.82
N LEU A 237 11.39 -3.32 14.02
CA LEU A 237 11.83 -4.10 12.87
C LEU A 237 12.45 -5.45 13.29
N ASP A 238 13.24 -5.48 14.36
CA ASP A 238 13.87 -6.71 14.87
C ASP A 238 12.83 -7.68 15.42
N ALA A 239 11.83 -7.19 16.17
CA ALA A 239 10.71 -8.00 16.62
C ALA A 239 9.94 -8.61 15.44
N ARG A 240 9.77 -7.83 14.37
CA ARG A 240 9.11 -8.28 13.15
C ARG A 240 9.91 -9.36 12.41
N LEU A 241 11.22 -9.18 12.25
CA LEU A 241 12.12 -10.20 11.68
C LEU A 241 12.09 -11.49 12.51
N ALA A 242 12.03 -11.36 13.83
CA ALA A 242 11.91 -12.48 14.77
C ALA A 242 10.47 -13.05 14.88
N ARG A 243 9.48 -12.49 14.15
CA ARG A 243 8.05 -12.87 14.22
C ARG A 243 7.44 -12.80 15.63
N LYS A 244 7.97 -11.92 16.47
CA LYS A 244 7.49 -11.69 17.83
C LYS A 244 6.38 -10.64 17.84
N LYS A 245 5.36 -10.86 18.66
CA LYS A 245 4.41 -9.79 19.00
C LYS A 245 5.14 -8.74 19.85
N SER A 246 4.94 -7.48 19.53
CA SER A 246 5.50 -6.35 20.28
C SER A 246 4.47 -5.22 20.32
N LYS A 247 4.47 -4.46 21.41
CA LYS A 247 3.67 -3.23 21.51
C LYS A 247 4.24 -2.22 20.51
N TYR A 248 3.36 -1.52 19.80
CA TYR A 248 3.78 -0.47 18.89
C TYR A 248 4.44 0.67 19.67
N PRO A 249 5.70 1.05 19.36
CA PRO A 249 6.49 1.89 20.26
C PRO A 249 6.51 3.38 19.90
N LEU A 250 6.11 3.76 18.68
CA LEU A 250 6.28 5.13 18.19
C LEU A 250 5.04 6.00 18.52
N PRO A 251 5.23 7.32 18.70
CA PRO A 251 4.12 8.24 18.87
C PRO A 251 3.28 8.31 17.59
N ILE A 252 1.97 8.52 17.75
CA ILE A 252 1.01 8.65 16.66
C ILE A 252 0.10 9.83 16.95
N ARG A 253 -0.07 10.70 15.95
CA ARG A 253 -1.00 11.84 16.01
C ARG A 253 -2.02 11.72 14.89
N ARG A 254 -3.31 11.69 15.21
CA ARG A 254 -4.36 11.75 14.19
C ARG A 254 -4.54 13.16 13.66
N PHE A 255 -4.76 13.32 12.36
CA PHE A 255 -4.91 14.62 11.72
C PHE A 255 -5.80 14.58 10.48
N ARG A 256 -6.21 15.75 9.97
CA ARG A 256 -6.96 15.87 8.70
C ARG A 256 -6.17 16.52 7.58
N LYS A 257 -5.33 17.50 7.92
CA LYS A 257 -4.53 18.26 6.98
C LYS A 257 -3.08 18.31 7.43
N LEU A 258 -2.19 17.99 6.50
CA LEU A 258 -0.75 18.11 6.66
C LEU A 258 -0.23 18.97 5.52
N LYS A 259 0.57 19.98 5.84
CA LYS A 259 1.31 20.77 4.86
C LYS A 259 2.79 20.59 5.11
N ILE A 260 3.55 20.46 4.03
CA ILE A 260 5.01 20.43 4.08
C ILE A 260 5.59 21.54 3.23
N VAL A 261 6.71 22.09 3.64
CA VAL A 261 7.57 22.86 2.73
C VAL A 261 8.59 21.87 2.15
N TRP A 262 8.38 21.49 0.89
CA TRP A 262 9.26 20.56 0.21
C TRP A 262 10.56 21.25 -0.23
N GLN A 263 11.70 20.59 0.04
CA GLN A 263 13.05 21.11 -0.22
C GLN A 263 13.91 20.12 -1.03
N GLY A 264 13.34 19.45 -2.03
CA GLY A 264 14.10 18.55 -2.91
C GLY A 264 14.22 17.09 -2.42
N SER A 265 13.71 16.75 -1.23
CA SER A 265 13.78 15.38 -0.69
C SER A 265 12.81 14.42 -1.37
N THR A 266 13.16 13.14 -1.50
CA THR A 266 12.25 12.11 -2.01
C THR A 266 11.03 11.96 -1.08
N ILE A 267 9.84 11.99 -1.67
CA ILE A 267 8.56 11.66 -1.05
C ILE A 267 8.03 10.41 -1.75
N HIS A 268 7.27 9.57 -1.04
CA HIS A 268 6.49 8.51 -1.65
C HIS A 268 4.99 8.69 -1.42
N PHE A 269 4.21 8.14 -2.35
CA PHE A 269 2.76 7.99 -2.32
C PHE A 269 2.45 6.54 -2.62
N ASP A 270 2.05 5.76 -1.62
CA ASP A 270 2.10 4.29 -1.67
C ASP A 270 3.52 3.84 -2.10
N ASP A 271 3.60 3.03 -3.16
CA ASP A 271 4.85 2.57 -3.78
C ASP A 271 5.42 3.52 -4.84
N GLU A 272 4.78 4.66 -5.15
CA GLU A 272 5.27 5.65 -6.12
C GLU A 272 6.19 6.65 -5.42
N ILE A 273 7.26 7.10 -6.09
CA ILE A 273 8.22 8.08 -5.53
C ILE A 273 8.22 9.34 -6.38
N TRP A 274 8.50 10.47 -5.73
CA TRP A 274 8.70 11.76 -6.37
C TRP A 274 9.81 12.56 -5.66
N PRO A 275 10.70 13.26 -6.38
CA PRO A 275 10.81 13.30 -7.84
C PRO A 275 11.19 11.93 -8.43
N GLY A 276 10.61 11.59 -9.59
CA GLY A 276 11.05 10.45 -10.37
C GLY A 276 12.47 10.66 -10.93
N LYS A 277 13.08 9.60 -11.50
CA LYS A 277 14.45 9.68 -12.07
C LYS A 277 14.66 10.81 -13.11
N ASN A 278 13.58 11.29 -13.73
CA ASN A 278 13.60 12.28 -14.81
C ASN A 278 12.78 13.54 -14.48
N GLU A 279 12.31 13.69 -13.25
CA GLU A 279 11.53 14.85 -12.81
C GLU A 279 12.46 15.69 -11.93
N LYS A 280 12.67 16.96 -12.29
CA LYS A 280 13.40 17.94 -11.48
C LYS A 280 12.41 18.84 -10.75
#